data_AF-A0A535VRI9-F1
#
_entry.id   AF-A0A535VRI9-F1
#
_cell.length_a   1.000
_cell.length_b   1.000
_cell.length_c   1.000
_cell.angle_alpha   90.00
_cell.angle_beta   90.00
_cell.angle_gamma   90.00
#
_symmetry.space_group_name_H-M   'P 1'
#
loop_
_entity.id
_entity.type
_entity.pdbx_description
1 polymer ?
#
loop_
_entity_poly.entity_id
_entity_poly.type
_entity_poly.pdbx_seq_one_letter_code
_entity_poly.pdbx_strand_id
1 'polypeptide(L)'
;MEEAVKAQWSSNERKDDLHFFPLEGLLPAGQALSVNTAYLVISLVSTNSVSGNPILLQRLMTELQMRLLLPLLESPHYCPHEVLYASLFYSYRGLLAGLFSSDCSAREEWQTTIEEKRVFLQRAHESGSLKRDLKPLYNALSKLRSKLRPFGLEIAISTSRSAYALISLPVPRQ
;
A
#
# COMPACT_ATOMS: atom_id res chain seq x y z
N MET A 1 -13.54 26.62 -38.34
CA MET A 1 -12.09 26.62 -38.06
C MET A 1 -11.97 26.38 -36.56
N GLU A 2 -12.24 25.13 -36.18
CA GLU A 2 -12.47 24.65 -34.83
C GLU A 2 -11.19 24.17 -34.17
N GLU A 3 -11.11 24.48 -32.88
CA GLU A 3 -10.43 23.75 -31.79
C GLU A 3 -9.14 22.98 -32.13
N ALA A 4 -8.02 23.68 -31.98
CA ALA A 4 -6.78 23.05 -31.53
C ALA A 4 -6.48 23.52 -30.09
N VAL A 5 -7.38 23.22 -29.16
CA VAL A 5 -7.03 23.14 -27.73
C VAL A 5 -6.13 21.92 -27.60
N LYS A 6 -4.86 22.09 -27.95
CA LYS A 6 -3.77 21.21 -27.57
C LYS A 6 -3.73 21.22 -26.05
N ALA A 7 -4.48 20.30 -25.46
CA ALA A 7 -4.34 19.91 -24.09
C ALA A 7 -2.93 19.32 -23.94
N GLN A 8 -1.97 20.21 -23.74
CA GLN A 8 -0.62 19.92 -23.36
C GLN A 8 -0.71 19.49 -21.90
N TRP A 9 -1.06 18.22 -21.70
CA TRP A 9 -1.12 17.64 -20.36
C TRP A 9 0.28 17.69 -19.79
N SER A 10 0.46 18.62 -18.85
CA SER A 10 1.57 18.69 -17.91
C SER A 10 1.89 17.29 -17.37
N SER A 11 2.85 16.62 -17.99
CA SER A 11 3.19 15.22 -17.75
C SER A 11 4.45 15.05 -16.90
N ASN A 12 5.03 16.15 -16.40
CA ASN A 12 6.32 16.10 -15.70
C ASN A 12 6.23 16.27 -14.18
N GLU A 13 5.25 17.01 -13.64
CA GLU A 13 5.07 17.15 -12.18
C GLU A 13 4.15 16.07 -11.57
N ARG A 14 3.41 15.32 -12.40
CA ARG A 14 2.39 14.34 -11.95
C ARG A 14 2.90 12.91 -11.89
N LYS A 15 4.17 12.69 -12.26
CA LYS A 15 4.76 11.35 -12.36
C LYS A 15 5.14 10.80 -10.99
N ASP A 16 5.41 11.68 -10.02
CA ASP A 16 5.87 11.32 -8.69
C ASP A 16 4.78 10.72 -7.80
N ASP A 17 3.50 10.99 -8.09
CA ASP A 17 2.37 10.47 -7.31
C ASP A 17 1.79 9.15 -7.86
N LEU A 18 2.29 8.68 -9.01
CA LEU A 18 1.81 7.46 -9.65
C LEU A 18 2.86 6.35 -9.54
N HIS A 19 2.63 5.41 -8.64
CA HIS A 19 3.55 4.31 -8.37
C HIS A 19 3.04 3.01 -9.00
N PHE A 20 3.93 2.21 -9.59
CA PHE A 20 3.60 0.92 -10.19
C PHE A 20 4.23 -0.21 -9.39
N PHE A 21 3.41 -1.22 -9.04
CA PHE A 21 3.79 -2.40 -8.29
C PHE A 21 3.48 -3.65 -9.13
N PRO A 22 4.47 -4.28 -9.76
CA PRO A 22 4.27 -5.50 -10.55
C PRO A 22 3.70 -6.66 -9.74
N LEU A 23 4.07 -6.77 -8.46
CA LEU A 23 3.62 -7.81 -7.53
C LEU A 23 3.76 -9.24 -8.12
N GLU A 24 4.96 -9.55 -8.62
CA GLU A 24 5.28 -10.82 -9.25
C GLU A 24 4.93 -12.00 -8.33
N GLY A 25 4.24 -13.00 -8.88
CA GLY A 25 3.75 -14.16 -8.14
C GLY A 25 2.51 -13.91 -7.26
N LEU A 26 2.07 -12.66 -7.11
CA LEU A 26 0.84 -12.30 -6.41
C LEU A 26 -0.30 -11.93 -7.38
N LEU A 27 0.04 -11.28 -8.48
CA LEU A 27 -0.87 -10.97 -9.58
C LEU A 27 -0.65 -11.91 -10.78
N PRO A 28 -1.67 -12.11 -11.63
CA PRO A 28 -1.50 -12.79 -12.91
C PRO A 28 -0.40 -12.17 -13.77
N ALA A 29 0.27 -12.99 -14.58
CA ALA A 29 1.32 -12.53 -15.48
C ALA A 29 0.79 -11.43 -16.43
N GLY A 30 1.57 -10.37 -16.63
CA GLY A 30 1.17 -9.24 -17.46
C GLY A 30 0.17 -8.29 -16.80
N GLN A 31 0.07 -8.31 -15.47
CA GLN A 31 -0.68 -7.34 -14.69
C GLN A 31 0.20 -6.67 -13.65
N ALA A 32 -0.17 -5.46 -13.26
CA ALA A 32 0.45 -4.72 -12.17
C ALA A 32 -0.61 -3.90 -11.43
N LEU A 33 -0.33 -3.54 -10.18
CA LEU A 33 -1.11 -2.58 -9.44
C LEU A 33 -0.49 -1.19 -9.59
N SER A 34 -1.26 -0.25 -10.12
CA SER A 34 -0.92 1.18 -10.15
C SER A 34 -1.62 1.88 -8.99
N VAL A 35 -0.88 2.76 -8.31
CA VAL A 35 -1.37 3.49 -7.14
C VAL A 35 -1.13 4.97 -7.37
N ASN A 36 -2.22 5.73 -7.44
CA ASN A 36 -2.17 7.18 -7.45
C ASN A 36 -2.35 7.69 -6.02
N THR A 37 -1.28 8.21 -5.43
CA THR A 37 -1.23 8.64 -4.03
C THR A 37 -1.91 9.98 -3.81
N ALA A 38 -1.93 10.86 -4.80
CA ALA A 38 -2.63 12.15 -4.76
C ALA A 38 -4.16 11.99 -4.74
N TYR A 39 -4.70 11.07 -5.55
CA TYR A 39 -6.15 10.84 -5.66
C TYR A 39 -6.66 9.65 -4.84
N LEU A 40 -5.78 8.97 -4.09
CA LEU A 40 -6.11 7.79 -3.28
C LEU A 40 -6.78 6.70 -4.12
N VAL A 41 -6.27 6.47 -5.32
CA VAL A 41 -6.81 5.52 -6.29
C VAL A 41 -5.85 4.36 -6.45
N ILE A 42 -6.39 3.14 -6.45
CA ILE A 42 -5.67 1.95 -6.88
C ILE A 42 -6.31 1.38 -8.14
N SER A 43 -5.47 0.96 -9.09
CA SER A 43 -5.87 0.45 -10.39
C SER A 43 -5.12 -0.83 -10.73
N LEU A 44 -5.82 -1.88 -11.11
CA LEU A 44 -5.22 -3.03 -11.77
C LEU A 44 -5.03 -2.67 -13.23
N VAL A 45 -3.82 -2.81 -13.74
CA VAL A 45 -3.51 -2.52 -15.14
C VAL A 45 -2.94 -3.75 -15.82
N SER A 46 -3.21 -3.91 -17.12
CA SER A 46 -2.48 -4.88 -17.94
C SER A 46 -1.20 -4.24 -18.47
N THR A 47 -0.07 -4.92 -18.31
CA THR A 47 1.25 -4.45 -18.78
C THR A 47 1.68 -5.09 -20.11
N ASN A 48 0.89 -6.04 -20.62
CA ASN A 48 1.19 -6.79 -21.86
C ASN A 48 0.55 -6.19 -23.12
N SER A 49 0.00 -4.97 -23.04
CA SER A 49 -0.73 -4.37 -24.15
C SER A 49 0.20 -3.53 -25.05
N VAL A 50 0.02 -3.69 -26.36
CA VAL A 50 0.76 -2.97 -27.40
C VAL A 50 0.41 -1.47 -27.43
N SER A 51 -0.72 -1.07 -26.83
CA SER A 51 -1.26 0.30 -26.86
C SER A 51 -1.37 0.94 -25.46
N GLY A 52 -0.36 0.76 -24.60
CA GLY A 52 -0.31 1.29 -23.24
C GLY A 52 -0.84 0.32 -22.19
N ASN A 53 -1.04 0.79 -20.95
CA ASN A 53 -1.47 -0.07 -19.84
C ASN A 53 -2.97 0.12 -19.56
N PRO A 54 -3.89 -0.66 -20.16
CA PRO A 54 -5.32 -0.48 -19.92
C PRO A 54 -5.69 -0.81 -18.47
N ILE A 55 -6.57 0.00 -17.89
CA ILE A 55 -7.11 -0.20 -16.53
C ILE A 55 -8.18 -1.29 -16.58
N LEU A 56 -7.95 -2.37 -15.85
CA LEU A 56 -8.85 -3.52 -15.73
C LEU A 56 -9.85 -3.35 -14.58
N LEU A 57 -9.40 -2.71 -13.49
CA LEU A 57 -10.20 -2.45 -12.30
C LEU A 57 -9.65 -1.21 -11.60
N GLN A 58 -10.52 -0.38 -11.05
CA GLN A 58 -10.11 0.79 -10.26
C GLN A 58 -10.97 0.91 -9.01
N ARG A 59 -10.37 1.35 -7.90
CA ARG A 59 -11.09 1.67 -6.66
C ARG A 59 -10.52 2.88 -5.95
N LEU A 60 -11.42 3.66 -5.36
CA LEU A 60 -11.08 4.69 -4.39
C LEU A 60 -10.79 4.08 -3.02
N MET A 61 -9.77 4.66 -2.39
CA MET A 61 -9.27 4.33 -1.07
C MET A 61 -9.40 5.55 -0.16
N THR A 62 -9.38 5.32 1.14
CA THR A 62 -9.19 6.40 2.12
C THR A 62 -7.71 6.52 2.46
N GLU A 63 -7.29 7.66 3.01
CA GLU A 63 -5.90 7.82 3.49
C GLU A 63 -5.52 6.75 4.50
N LEU A 64 -6.43 6.34 5.38
CA LEU A 64 -6.17 5.28 6.34
C LEU A 64 -5.87 3.94 5.65
N GLN A 65 -6.58 3.64 4.57
CA GLN A 65 -6.35 2.44 3.78
C GLN A 65 -5.03 2.52 3.02
N MET A 66 -4.71 3.68 2.45
CA MET A 66 -3.43 3.92 1.76
C MET A 66 -2.25 3.81 2.73
N ARG A 67 -2.37 4.35 3.95
CA ARG A 67 -1.33 4.25 4.99
C ARG A 67 -0.98 2.81 5.34
N LEU A 68 -1.93 1.88 5.25
CA LEU A 68 -1.66 0.45 5.45
C LEU A 68 -1.24 -0.26 4.17
N LEU A 69 -1.80 0.14 3.03
CA LEU A 69 -1.51 -0.51 1.75
C LEU A 69 -0.09 -0.22 1.26
N LEU A 70 0.38 1.02 1.36
CA LEU A 70 1.68 1.40 0.79
C LEU A 70 2.86 0.62 1.40
N PRO A 71 2.97 0.46 2.74
CA PRO A 71 4.02 -0.39 3.31
C PRO A 71 3.88 -1.88 2.96
N LEU A 72 2.64 -2.37 2.76
CA LEU A 72 2.41 -3.72 2.27
C LEU A 72 2.87 -3.87 0.82
N LEU A 73 2.70 -2.86 -0.02
CA LEU A 73 3.15 -2.93 -1.41
C LEU A 73 4.67 -2.78 -1.55
N GLU A 74 5.30 -2.03 -0.64
CA GLU A 74 6.76 -1.89 -0.58
C GLU A 74 7.45 -3.17 -0.10
N SER A 75 6.79 -3.96 0.75
CA SER A 75 7.31 -5.24 1.25
C SER A 75 6.20 -6.31 1.22
N PRO A 76 5.82 -6.78 0.00
CA PRO A 76 4.63 -7.59 -0.20
C PRO A 76 4.71 -8.97 0.43
N HIS A 77 5.89 -9.55 0.55
CA HIS A 77 6.06 -10.88 1.13
C HIS A 77 6.26 -10.87 2.64
N TYR A 78 6.65 -9.73 3.23
CA TYR A 78 6.91 -9.62 4.66
C TYR A 78 6.90 -8.15 5.09
N CYS A 79 5.84 -7.74 5.78
CA CYS A 79 5.67 -6.41 6.34
C CYS A 79 5.53 -6.51 7.88
N PRO A 80 6.51 -6.04 8.66
CA PRO A 80 6.46 -6.12 10.12
C PRO A 80 5.26 -5.37 10.70
N HIS A 81 4.71 -5.87 11.82
CA HIS A 81 3.54 -5.25 12.44
C HIS A 81 3.83 -3.86 13.00
N GLU A 82 5.07 -3.55 13.38
CA GLU A 82 5.48 -2.22 13.84
C GLU A 82 5.45 -1.21 12.70
N VAL A 83 5.75 -1.64 11.47
CA VAL A 83 5.70 -0.79 10.27
C VAL A 83 4.26 -0.40 9.97
N LEU A 84 3.34 -1.38 9.97
CA LEU A 84 1.92 -1.12 9.75
C LEU A 84 1.26 -0.37 10.91
N TYR A 85 1.69 -0.63 12.13
CA TYR A 85 1.20 0.09 13.30
C TYR A 85 1.69 1.55 13.28
N ALA A 86 2.96 1.78 12.96
CA ALA A 86 3.52 3.12 12.76
C ALA A 86 2.76 3.85 11.65
N SER A 87 2.59 3.23 10.49
CA SER A 87 1.94 3.86 9.35
C SER A 87 0.49 4.24 9.64
N LEU A 88 -0.23 3.45 10.43
CA LEU A 88 -1.61 3.72 10.82
C LEU A 88 -1.79 5.06 11.54
N PHE A 89 -0.79 5.48 12.32
CA PHE A 89 -0.83 6.72 13.12
C PHE A 89 0.07 7.82 12.58
N TYR A 90 0.92 7.52 11.60
CA TYR A 90 1.77 8.50 10.94
C TYR A 90 0.97 9.36 9.96
N SER A 91 1.45 10.58 9.67
CA SER A 91 0.81 11.46 8.70
C SER A 91 0.91 10.85 7.29
N TYR A 92 -0.13 11.03 6.46
CA TYR A 92 -0.10 10.46 5.10
C TYR A 92 1.03 11.06 4.26
N ARG A 93 1.19 12.39 4.28
CA ARG A 93 2.28 13.09 3.60
C ARG A 93 3.66 12.66 4.09
N GLY A 94 3.84 12.53 5.41
CA GLY A 94 5.09 12.05 5.99
C GLY A 94 5.40 10.62 5.55
N LEU A 95 4.39 9.74 5.52
CA LEU A 95 4.57 8.36 5.03
C LEU A 95 5.01 8.35 3.56
N LEU A 96 4.36 9.13 2.69
CA LEU A 96 4.75 9.22 1.28
C LEU A 96 6.20 9.70 1.13
N ALA A 97 6.58 10.72 1.90
CA ALA A 97 7.96 11.21 1.90
C ALA A 97 8.95 10.14 2.38
N GLY A 98 8.64 9.44 3.48
CA GLY A 98 9.49 8.38 4.02
C GLY A 98 9.63 7.16 3.12
N LEU A 99 8.59 6.82 2.33
CA LEU A 99 8.61 5.68 1.41
C LEU A 99 9.19 6.00 0.03
N PHE A 100 8.80 7.14 -0.56
CA PHE A 100 9.06 7.42 -1.98
C PHE A 100 9.97 8.61 -2.25
N SER A 101 10.22 9.49 -1.27
CA SER A 101 11.12 10.62 -1.48
C SER A 101 12.59 10.20 -1.43
N SER A 102 13.42 10.94 -2.16
CA SER A 102 14.88 10.89 -2.06
C SER A 102 15.43 11.67 -0.87
N ASP A 103 14.56 12.38 -0.13
CA ASP A 103 14.94 13.15 1.07
C ASP A 103 15.32 12.21 2.23
N CYS A 104 16.60 12.23 2.60
CA CYS A 104 17.14 11.45 3.69
C CYS A 104 16.47 11.78 5.04
N SER A 105 16.08 13.04 5.26
CA SER A 105 15.50 13.48 6.53
C SER A 105 14.12 12.84 6.78
N ALA A 106 13.24 12.85 5.77
CA ALA A 106 11.94 12.22 5.84
C ALA A 106 12.03 10.69 6.05
N ARG A 107 13.04 10.05 5.44
CA ARG A 107 13.30 8.61 5.64
C ARG A 107 13.77 8.31 7.06
N GLU A 108 14.64 9.16 7.62
CA GLU A 108 15.11 9.02 9.00
C GLU A 108 13.99 9.23 10.03
N GLU A 109 13.12 10.22 9.82
CA GLU A 109 11.93 10.43 10.64
C GLU A 109 10.97 9.23 10.59
N TRP A 110 10.76 8.67 9.40
CA TRP A 110 9.96 7.47 9.22
C TRP A 110 10.55 6.28 9.95
N GLN A 111 11.86 6.06 9.83
CA GLN A 111 12.56 4.97 10.52
C GLN A 111 12.53 5.12 12.05
N THR A 112 12.67 6.35 12.55
CA THR A 112 12.54 6.67 13.98
C THR A 112 11.14 6.34 14.48
N THR A 113 10.11 6.71 13.73
CA THR A 113 8.72 6.38 14.05
C THR A 113 8.49 4.87 14.13
N ILE A 114 9.07 4.08 13.20
CA ILE A 114 9.01 2.62 13.24
C ILE A 114 9.64 2.07 14.51
N GLU A 115 10.83 2.56 14.88
CA GLU A 115 11.55 2.08 16.07
C GLU A 115 10.80 2.41 17.36
N GLU A 116 10.24 3.62 17.48
CA GLU A 116 9.37 3.99 18.60
C GLU A 116 8.18 3.03 18.74
N LYS A 117 7.54 2.67 17.62
CA LYS A 117 6.42 1.71 17.64
C LYS A 117 6.88 0.29 17.93
N ARG A 118 8.07 -0.12 17.51
CA ARG A 118 8.66 -1.42 17.85
C ARG A 118 8.81 -1.55 19.37
N VAL A 119 9.46 -0.58 20.00
CA VAL A 119 9.64 -0.56 21.47
C VAL A 119 8.30 -0.52 22.20
N PHE A 120 7.35 0.27 21.70
CA PHE A 120 5.99 0.30 22.26
C PHE A 120 5.30 -1.07 22.20
N LEU A 121 5.31 -1.73 21.04
CA LEU A 121 4.68 -3.04 20.87
C LEU A 121 5.39 -4.13 21.68
N GLN A 122 6.71 -4.04 21.83
CA GLN A 122 7.46 -4.95 22.70
C GLN A 122 7.00 -4.81 24.17
N ARG A 123 6.89 -3.59 24.70
CA ARG A 123 6.38 -3.36 26.06
C ARG A 123 4.92 -3.81 26.23
N ALA A 124 4.10 -3.59 25.20
CA ALA A 124 2.71 -4.07 25.19
C ALA A 124 2.63 -5.60 25.15
N HIS A 125 3.60 -6.27 24.52
CA HIS A 125 3.72 -7.72 24.54
C HIS A 125 4.09 -8.23 25.93
N GLU A 126 5.11 -7.65 26.56
CA GLU A 126 5.58 -8.00 27.91
C GLU A 126 4.50 -7.77 28.99
N SER A 127 3.69 -6.73 28.84
CA SER A 127 2.58 -6.40 29.76
C SER A 127 1.24 -7.08 29.41
N GLY A 128 1.19 -7.89 28.36
CA GLY A 128 0.00 -8.63 27.95
C GLY A 128 -1.12 -7.77 27.32
N SER A 129 -0.90 -6.49 27.07
CA SER A 129 -1.88 -5.58 26.45
C SER A 129 -1.89 -5.57 24.93
N LEU A 130 -0.95 -6.27 24.28
CA LEU A 130 -0.74 -6.24 22.83
C LEU A 130 -2.02 -6.42 21.98
N LYS A 131 -2.91 -7.35 22.35
CA LYS A 131 -4.16 -7.58 21.61
C LYS A 131 -5.08 -6.36 21.62
N ARG A 132 -5.17 -5.67 22.76
CA ARG A 132 -5.97 -4.45 22.92
C ARG A 132 -5.37 -3.33 22.08
N ASP A 133 -4.06 -3.18 22.14
CA ASP A 133 -3.36 -2.07 21.50
C ASP A 133 -3.33 -2.24 19.97
N LEU A 134 -3.25 -3.48 19.46
CA LEU A 134 -3.35 -3.79 18.02
C LEU A 134 -4.78 -3.80 17.46
N LYS A 135 -5.83 -3.64 18.29
CA LYS A 135 -7.23 -3.64 17.83
C LYS A 135 -7.51 -2.65 16.69
N PRO A 136 -7.01 -1.40 16.70
CA PRO A 136 -7.19 -0.46 15.60
C PRO A 136 -6.59 -0.98 14.29
N LEU A 137 -5.40 -1.61 14.35
CA LEU A 137 -4.74 -2.19 13.20
C LEU A 137 -5.56 -3.34 12.62
N TYR A 138 -6.05 -4.27 13.44
CA TYR A 138 -6.89 -5.37 12.98
C TYR A 138 -8.17 -4.89 12.28
N ASN A 139 -8.84 -3.88 12.85
CA ASN A 139 -10.04 -3.30 12.27
C ASN A 139 -9.76 -2.64 10.91
N ALA A 140 -8.66 -1.89 10.81
CA ALA A 140 -8.27 -1.23 9.57
C ALA A 140 -7.84 -2.24 8.50
N LEU A 141 -7.05 -3.26 8.86
CA LEU A 141 -6.67 -4.35 7.96
C LEU A 141 -7.87 -5.16 7.48
N SER A 142 -8.87 -5.41 8.34
CA SER A 142 -10.10 -6.09 7.94
C SER A 142 -10.84 -5.32 6.83
N LYS A 143 -10.88 -3.99 6.93
CA LYS A 143 -11.48 -3.13 5.89
C LYS A 143 -10.62 -3.05 4.63
N LEU A 144 -9.29 -3.10 4.78
CA LEU A 144 -8.38 -3.12 3.63
C LEU A 144 -8.50 -4.45 2.86
N ARG A 145 -8.57 -5.59 3.56
CA ARG A 145 -8.75 -6.91 2.92
C ARG A 145 -9.94 -6.92 1.97
N SER A 146 -11.11 -6.45 2.42
CA SER A 146 -12.31 -6.45 1.56
C SER A 146 -12.18 -5.55 0.32
N LYS A 147 -11.33 -4.51 0.38
CA LYS A 147 -11.01 -3.65 -0.77
C LYS A 147 -10.04 -4.31 -1.75
N LEU A 148 -9.14 -5.16 -1.27
CA LEU A 148 -8.13 -5.85 -2.07
C LEU A 148 -8.63 -7.15 -2.72
N ARG A 149 -9.64 -7.82 -2.16
CA ARG A 149 -10.18 -9.07 -2.74
C ARG A 149 -10.54 -8.97 -4.23
N PRO A 150 -11.18 -7.89 -4.73
CA PRO A 150 -11.50 -7.74 -6.15
C PRO A 150 -10.27 -7.66 -7.06
N PHE A 151 -9.09 -7.33 -6.51
CA PHE A 151 -7.81 -7.33 -7.21
C PHE A 151 -7.12 -8.71 -7.16
N GLY A 152 -7.76 -9.73 -6.58
CA GLY A 152 -7.15 -11.05 -6.38
C GLY A 152 -6.11 -11.07 -5.26
N LEU A 153 -6.12 -10.09 -4.35
CA LEU A 153 -5.16 -9.96 -3.26
C LEU A 153 -5.83 -10.15 -1.89
N GLU A 154 -5.15 -10.82 -0.98
CA GLU A 154 -5.50 -10.89 0.44
C GLU A 154 -4.31 -10.60 1.34
N ILE A 155 -4.56 -10.26 2.61
CA ILE A 155 -3.54 -9.98 3.62
C ILE A 155 -3.48 -11.13 4.61
N ALA A 156 -2.43 -11.93 4.55
CA ALA A 156 -2.13 -12.99 5.50
C ALA A 156 -1.37 -12.45 6.72
N ILE A 157 -1.47 -13.15 7.84
CA ILE A 157 -0.66 -12.92 9.04
C ILE A 157 0.39 -14.03 9.08
N SER A 158 1.65 -13.68 9.29
CA SER A 158 2.73 -14.65 9.50
C SER A 158 2.46 -15.51 10.74
N THR A 159 2.97 -16.74 10.76
CA THR A 159 2.80 -17.72 11.86
C THR A 159 3.31 -17.18 13.20
N SER A 160 4.33 -16.33 13.18
CA SER A 160 4.86 -15.61 14.36
C SER A 160 3.94 -14.48 14.86
N ARG A 161 2.86 -14.14 14.15
CA ARG A 161 1.94 -13.02 14.40
C ARG A 161 2.61 -11.64 14.52
N SER A 162 3.87 -11.53 14.09
CA SER A 162 4.67 -10.30 14.12
C SER A 162 4.74 -9.59 12.77
N ALA A 163 4.21 -10.20 11.70
CA ALA A 163 4.28 -9.65 10.35
C ALA A 163 3.04 -10.03 9.52
N TYR A 164 2.84 -9.28 8.44
CA TYR A 164 1.77 -9.44 7.46
C TYR A 164 2.35 -9.59 6.06
N ALA A 165 1.65 -10.28 5.18
CA ALA A 165 2.05 -10.45 3.80
C ALA A 165 0.84 -10.32 2.88
N LEU A 166 1.07 -9.84 1.66
CA LEU A 166 0.12 -9.98 0.57
C LEU A 166 0.23 -11.39 0.00
N ILE A 167 -0.92 -12.02 -0.22
CA ILE A 167 -1.05 -13.33 -0.86
C ILE A 167 -2.02 -13.23 -2.03
N SER A 168 -1.78 -14.07 -3.05
CA SER A 168 -2.73 -14.22 -4.14
C SER A 168 -3.94 -15.01 -3.66
N LEU A 169 -5.14 -14.53 -4.00
CA LEU A 169 -6.36 -15.30 -3.83
C LEU A 169 -6.51 -16.27 -4.99
N PRO A 170 -6.83 -17.55 -4.74
CA PRO A 170 -7.17 -18.46 -5.81
C PRO A 170 -8.39 -17.90 -6.54
N VAL A 171 -8.22 -17.60 -7.83
CA VAL A 171 -9.35 -17.26 -8.71
C VAL A 171 -10.32 -18.44 -8.64
N PRO A 172 -11.60 -18.25 -8.28
CA PRO A 172 -12.57 -19.33 -8.33
C PRO A 172 -12.57 -19.87 -9.76
N ARG A 173 -12.19 -21.13 -9.93
CA ARG A 173 -12.40 -21.84 -11.20
C ARG A 173 -13.91 -21.90 -11.39
N GLN A 174 -14.45 -21.04 -12.25
CA GLN A 174 -15.80 -21.19 -12.79
C GLN A 174 -15.80 -22.30 -13.82
#